data_AF-A0A3P3ZMN3-F1
#
_entry.id   AF-A0A3P3ZMN3-F1
#
_cell.length_a   1.000
_cell.length_b   1.000
_cell.length_c   1.000
_cell.angle_alpha   90.00
_cell.angle_beta   90.00
_cell.angle_gamma   90.00
#
_symmetry.space_group_name_H-M   'P 1'
#
loop_
_entity.id
_entity.type
_entity.pdbx_description
1 polymer ?
#
loop_
_entity_poly.entity_id
_entity_poly.type
_entity_poly.pdbx_seq_one_letter_code
_entity_poly.pdbx_strand_id
1 'polypeptide(L)'
;MLTSLESESDASIDAAKGLVECVCRVVIDQLDDPTSPLKPRDEAPITEWVSAATRVLRRGDVRDRKFADLIKHHNGLAESLRVLRNDAGPLSHGKDGFIQALTVYHRRAAILAADAIVTFLHQAYLEVQLDPINSREPWERFAADNALIDAQVGLAVDAEDGDSPILRFLLPGGDELPLNIEVSRLLYQLDRDAYVEALNAARGAPAPVVEPVKEQGEP
;
A
#
# COMPACT_ATOMS: atom_id res chain seq x y z
N MET A 1 -17.14 -1.83 23.30
CA MET A 1 -16.21 -2.19 24.40
C MET A 1 -14.95 -1.37 24.16
N LEU A 2 -14.80 -0.24 24.84
CA LEU A 2 -13.62 0.62 24.72
C LEU A 2 -12.49 -0.05 25.50
N THR A 3 -11.58 -0.73 24.81
CA THR A 3 -10.31 -1.21 25.39
C THR A 3 -9.46 0.00 25.77
N SER A 4 -9.55 0.39 27.05
CA SER A 4 -8.66 1.36 27.68
C SER A 4 -7.23 0.81 27.65
N LEU A 5 -6.21 1.68 27.59
CA LEU A 5 -4.81 1.32 27.85
C LEU A 5 -4.60 0.68 29.25
N GLU A 6 -5.63 0.76 30.10
CA GLU A 6 -5.72 0.05 31.38
C GLU A 6 -6.01 -1.44 31.26
N SER A 7 -6.35 -1.98 30.07
CA SER A 7 -6.32 -3.42 29.87
C SER A 7 -4.86 -3.84 29.78
N GLU A 8 -4.32 -4.22 30.94
CA GLU A 8 -2.92 -4.50 31.28
C GLU A 8 -2.25 -5.60 30.42
N SER A 9 -2.15 -5.40 29.11
CA SER A 9 -1.49 -6.36 28.23
C SER A 9 0.01 -6.10 28.17
N ASP A 10 0.75 -7.03 28.74
CA ASP A 10 2.21 -7.09 28.67
C ASP A 10 2.73 -7.31 27.23
N ALA A 11 1.86 -7.69 26.30
CA ALA A 11 2.17 -7.78 24.86
C ALA A 11 2.38 -6.41 24.19
N SER A 12 2.07 -5.31 24.88
CA SER A 12 2.16 -3.95 24.30
C SER A 12 3.57 -3.57 23.86
N ILE A 13 4.61 -4.04 24.55
CA ILE A 13 6.01 -3.76 24.20
C ILE A 13 6.42 -4.59 22.97
N ASP A 14 6.07 -5.87 22.94
CA ASP A 14 6.27 -6.73 21.77
C ASP A 14 5.52 -6.21 20.55
N ALA A 15 4.28 -5.76 20.72
CA ALA A 15 3.47 -5.15 19.68
C ALA A 15 4.06 -3.83 19.17
N ALA A 16 4.56 -2.97 20.07
CA ALA A 16 5.22 -1.72 19.70
C ALA A 16 6.45 -1.97 18.82
N LYS A 17 7.32 -2.93 19.21
CA LYS A 17 8.45 -3.34 18.37
C LYS A 17 7.97 -3.92 17.03
N GLY A 18 7.02 -4.86 17.08
CA GLY A 18 6.50 -5.55 15.90
C GLY A 18 5.86 -4.59 14.89
N LEU A 19 5.16 -3.56 15.36
CA LEU A 19 4.57 -2.53 14.51
C LEU A 19 5.66 -1.74 13.78
N VAL A 20 6.68 -1.26 14.49
CA VAL A 20 7.79 -0.52 13.87
C VAL A 20 8.52 -1.39 12.84
N GLU A 21 8.79 -2.65 13.17
CA GLU A 21 9.44 -3.58 12.24
C GLU A 21 8.57 -3.85 11.00
N CYS A 22 7.26 -4.05 11.18
CA CYS A 22 6.30 -4.24 10.09
C CYS A 22 6.28 -3.04 9.14
N VAL A 23 6.18 -1.82 9.68
CA VAL A 23 6.22 -0.59 8.88
C VAL A 23 7.54 -0.47 8.11
N CYS A 24 8.68 -0.74 8.75
CA CYS A 24 9.97 -0.70 8.06
C CYS A 24 10.03 -1.70 6.90
N ARG A 25 9.56 -2.93 7.11
CA ARG A 25 9.50 -3.97 6.07
C ARG A 25 8.62 -3.52 4.89
N VAL A 26 7.42 -3.00 5.15
CA VAL A 26 6.52 -2.52 4.10
C VAL A 26 7.16 -1.39 3.29
N VAL A 27 7.76 -0.41 3.96
CA VAL A 27 8.45 0.71 3.29
C VAL A 27 9.60 0.21 2.41
N ILE A 28 10.43 -0.68 2.93
CA ILE A 28 11.57 -1.23 2.17
C ILE A 28 11.06 -2.08 1.01
N ASP A 29 10.11 -2.98 1.24
CA ASP A 29 9.60 -3.86 0.19
C ASP A 29 8.93 -3.10 -0.96
N GLN A 30 8.35 -1.93 -0.69
CA GLN A 30 7.71 -1.10 -1.72
C GLN A 30 8.66 -0.15 -2.46
N LEU A 31 9.75 0.29 -1.81
CA LEU A 31 10.57 1.41 -2.29
C LEU A 31 12.06 1.10 -2.47
N ASP A 32 12.55 -0.03 -1.99
CA ASP A 32 13.96 -0.40 -2.10
C ASP A 32 14.35 -0.66 -3.57
N ASP A 33 15.58 -0.30 -3.92
CA ASP A 33 16.09 -0.45 -5.27
C ASP A 33 16.56 -1.90 -5.49
N PRO A 34 15.94 -2.67 -6.41
CA PRO A 34 16.34 -4.05 -6.65
C PRO A 34 17.79 -4.19 -7.16
N THR A 35 18.37 -3.14 -7.73
CA THR A 35 19.75 -3.12 -8.21
C THR A 35 20.76 -2.82 -7.11
N SER A 36 20.33 -2.24 -5.99
CA SER A 36 21.17 -1.90 -4.83
C SER A 36 20.36 -2.02 -3.52
N PRO A 37 19.97 -3.24 -3.12
CA PRO A 37 19.04 -3.45 -2.03
C PRO A 37 19.64 -3.04 -0.67
N LEU A 38 18.86 -2.31 0.11
CA LEU A 38 19.15 -1.94 1.49
C LEU A 38 18.46 -2.85 2.51
N LYS A 39 17.59 -3.74 2.06
CA LYS A 39 16.86 -4.69 2.91
C LYS A 39 17.80 -5.49 3.84
N PRO A 40 17.65 -5.37 5.18
CA PRO A 40 18.37 -6.20 6.13
C PRO A 40 17.99 -7.68 6.05
N ARG A 41 18.79 -8.54 6.70
CA ARG A 41 18.44 -9.96 6.90
C ARG A 41 17.25 -10.08 7.85
N ASP A 42 16.48 -11.16 7.75
CA ASP A 42 15.25 -11.33 8.54
C ASP A 42 15.44 -11.24 10.06
N GLU A 43 16.58 -11.68 10.58
CA GLU A 43 16.92 -11.66 12.00
C GLU A 43 17.63 -10.36 12.46
N ALA A 44 17.76 -9.38 11.55
CA ALA A 44 18.45 -8.12 11.86
C ALA A 44 17.75 -7.36 13.00
N PRO A 45 18.51 -6.66 13.85
CA PRO A 45 17.93 -5.84 14.90
C PRO A 45 17.05 -4.74 14.30
N ILE A 46 16.02 -4.33 15.04
CA ILE A 46 15.07 -3.28 14.63
C ILE A 46 15.77 -1.97 14.23
N THR A 47 16.94 -1.67 14.81
CA THR A 47 17.75 -0.49 14.47
C THR A 47 18.25 -0.53 13.03
N GLU A 48 18.60 -1.71 12.51
CA GLU A 48 19.00 -1.88 11.11
C GLU A 48 17.79 -1.68 10.18
N TRP A 49 16.61 -2.19 10.56
CA TRP A 49 15.36 -1.97 9.82
C TRP A 49 14.97 -0.49 9.75
N VAL A 50 15.00 0.23 10.88
CA VAL A 50 14.70 1.67 10.93
C VAL A 50 15.72 2.48 10.14
N SER A 51 17.01 2.12 10.23
CA SER A 51 18.06 2.77 9.45
C SER A 51 17.88 2.55 7.95
N ALA A 52 17.61 1.32 7.52
CA ALA A 52 17.35 0.98 6.13
C ALA A 52 16.11 1.71 5.59
N ALA A 53 14.99 1.68 6.32
CA ALA A 53 13.76 2.39 5.93
C ALA A 53 14.00 3.90 5.79
N THR A 54 14.73 4.52 6.73
CA THR A 54 15.07 5.95 6.65
C THR A 54 15.92 6.28 5.41
N ARG A 55 16.83 5.39 5.03
CA ARG A 55 17.69 5.56 3.83
C ARG A 55 16.89 5.37 2.53
N VAL A 56 16.02 4.37 2.48
CA VAL A 56 15.11 4.11 1.34
C VAL A 56 14.18 5.30 1.11
N LEU A 57 13.67 5.91 2.18
CA LEU A 57 12.86 7.14 2.13
C LEU A 57 13.65 8.40 1.71
N ARG A 58 14.88 8.22 1.19
CA ARG A 58 15.77 9.26 0.61
C ARG A 58 16.01 10.46 1.50
N ARG A 59 15.87 10.34 2.83
CA ARG A 59 16.35 11.34 3.79
C ARG A 59 17.85 11.19 4.11
N GLY A 60 18.58 10.41 3.32
CA GLY A 60 20.03 10.24 3.46
C GLY A 60 20.86 11.46 3.10
N ASP A 61 20.28 12.44 2.40
CA ASP A 61 20.99 13.63 1.92
C ASP A 61 20.64 14.90 2.72
N VAL A 62 20.36 14.73 4.02
CA VAL A 62 20.02 15.86 4.87
C VAL A 62 21.28 16.65 5.19
N ARG A 63 21.49 17.72 4.44
CA ARG A 63 22.56 18.72 4.67
C ARG A 63 22.39 19.45 6.01
N ASP A 64 21.26 19.29 6.69
CA ASP A 64 20.99 19.84 8.03
C ASP A 64 21.42 18.88 9.15
N ARG A 65 22.54 19.23 9.80
CA ARG A 65 23.09 18.49 10.93
C ARG A 65 22.10 18.29 12.09
N LYS A 66 21.27 19.28 12.41
CA LYS A 66 20.32 19.17 13.54
C LYS A 66 19.23 18.16 13.25
N PHE A 67 18.79 18.09 12.00
CA PHE A 67 17.83 17.08 11.58
C PHE A 67 18.46 15.69 11.51
N ALA A 68 19.72 15.58 11.09
CA ALA A 68 20.46 14.32 11.19
C ALA A 68 20.57 13.81 12.65
N ASP A 69 20.78 14.70 13.61
CA ASP A 69 20.75 14.37 15.04
C ASP A 69 19.35 13.89 15.47
N LEU A 70 18.27 14.50 14.96
CA LEU A 70 16.91 14.04 15.22
C LEU A 70 16.66 12.61 14.69
N ILE A 71 17.14 12.29 13.48
CA ILE A 71 17.08 10.93 12.93
C ILE A 71 17.85 9.95 13.82
N LYS A 72 19.03 10.35 14.31
CA LYS A 72 19.80 9.54 15.25
C LYS A 72 19.02 9.25 16.53
N HIS A 73 18.26 10.22 17.05
CA HIS A 73 17.41 10.00 18.23
C HIS A 73 16.27 9.00 17.96
N HIS A 74 15.67 8.98 16.77
CA HIS A 74 14.67 7.96 16.40
C HIS A 74 15.29 6.55 16.33
N ASN A 75 16.51 6.41 15.80
CA ASN A 75 17.25 5.14 15.88
C ASN A 75 17.56 4.76 17.34
N GLY A 76 17.86 5.73 18.21
CA GLY A 76 18.03 5.50 19.64
C GLY A 76 16.76 5.05 20.37
N LEU A 77 15.59 5.52 19.93
CA LEU A 77 14.30 5.02 20.41
C LEU A 77 14.07 3.57 19.98
N ALA A 78 14.41 3.21 18.74
CA ALA A 78 14.34 1.84 18.25
C ALA A 78 15.25 0.90 19.06
N GLU A 79 16.45 1.34 19.40
CA GLU A 79 17.36 0.59 20.27
C GLU A 79 16.81 0.44 21.69
N SER A 80 16.30 1.52 22.27
CA SER A 80 15.65 1.47 23.59
C SER A 80 14.47 0.51 23.60
N LEU A 81 13.67 0.47 22.54
CA LEU A 81 12.58 -0.50 22.36
C LEU A 81 13.09 -1.94 22.29
N ARG A 82 14.19 -2.18 21.57
CA ARG A 82 14.83 -3.51 21.47
C ARG A 82 15.27 -4.00 22.85
N VAL A 83 15.99 -3.15 23.60
CA VAL A 83 16.47 -3.45 24.95
C VAL A 83 15.30 -3.67 25.90
N LEU A 84 14.31 -2.77 25.90
CA LEU A 84 13.14 -2.87 26.77
C LEU A 84 12.35 -4.17 26.52
N ARG A 85 12.16 -4.57 25.26
CA ARG A 85 11.55 -5.87 24.95
C ARG A 85 12.43 -7.02 25.42
N ASN A 86 13.73 -6.96 25.15
CA ASN A 86 14.66 -8.04 25.48
C ASN A 86 14.85 -8.24 26.97
N ASP A 87 14.73 -7.19 27.78
CA ASP A 87 15.03 -7.27 29.21
C ASP A 87 13.75 -7.36 30.05
N ALA A 88 12.65 -6.80 29.56
CA ALA A 88 11.42 -6.63 30.33
C ALA A 88 10.14 -7.13 29.63
N GLY A 89 10.23 -7.65 28.40
CA GLY A 89 9.10 -8.19 27.63
C GLY A 89 8.60 -9.53 28.19
N PRO A 90 7.37 -9.63 28.73
CA PRO A 90 6.92 -10.82 29.44
C PRO A 90 6.59 -12.01 28.52
N LEU A 91 6.36 -11.76 27.23
CA LEU A 91 6.19 -12.80 26.20
C LEU A 91 7.52 -13.28 25.60
N SER A 92 8.57 -12.46 25.70
CA SER A 92 9.88 -12.74 25.11
C SER A 92 10.74 -13.64 26.02
N HIS A 93 10.43 -13.71 27.32
CA HIS A 93 11.04 -14.65 28.26
C HIS A 93 10.03 -15.72 28.65
N GLY A 94 10.43 -16.99 28.58
CA GLY A 94 9.62 -18.11 29.05
C GLY A 94 9.47 -18.13 30.58
N LYS A 95 9.45 -19.33 31.17
CA LYS A 95 9.21 -19.55 32.61
C LYS A 95 10.19 -18.83 33.56
N ASP A 96 11.34 -18.39 33.05
CA ASP A 96 12.41 -17.68 33.77
C ASP A 96 12.32 -16.15 33.68
N GLY A 97 11.28 -15.61 33.01
CA GLY A 97 10.98 -14.18 32.93
C GLY A 97 10.50 -13.62 34.26
N PHE A 98 11.35 -13.68 35.28
CA PHE A 98 11.07 -13.06 36.57
C PHE A 98 11.29 -11.55 36.43
N ILE A 99 10.25 -10.77 36.71
CA ILE A 99 10.21 -9.61 37.64
C ILE A 99 8.98 -8.74 37.30
N GLN A 100 8.23 -8.37 38.35
CA GLN A 100 7.20 -7.31 38.44
C GLN A 100 6.54 -6.87 37.13
N ALA A 101 5.23 -7.15 37.02
CA ALA A 101 4.33 -6.55 36.03
C ALA A 101 4.82 -5.16 35.60
N LEU A 102 5.22 -5.04 34.34
CA LEU A 102 5.72 -3.80 33.77
C LEU A 102 4.81 -2.66 34.20
N THR A 103 5.39 -1.64 34.84
CA THR A 103 4.58 -0.49 35.22
C THR A 103 3.90 0.08 33.97
N VAL A 104 2.71 0.68 34.17
CA VAL A 104 1.98 1.36 33.09
C VAL A 104 2.89 2.35 32.33
N TYR A 105 3.87 2.93 33.02
CA TYR A 105 4.85 3.84 32.43
C TYR A 105 5.73 3.18 31.35
N HIS A 106 6.24 1.96 31.57
CA HIS A 106 7.08 1.29 30.56
C HIS A 106 6.28 0.96 29.29
N ARG A 107 5.05 0.45 29.47
CA ARG A 107 4.16 0.13 28.35
C ARG A 107 3.80 1.39 27.55
N ARG A 108 3.45 2.48 28.25
CA ARG A 108 3.17 3.76 27.61
C ARG A 108 4.40 4.34 26.89
N ALA A 109 5.58 4.24 27.50
CA ALA A 109 6.82 4.71 26.88
C ALA A 109 7.14 3.94 25.59
N ALA A 110 6.94 2.61 25.59
CA ALA A 110 7.13 1.79 24.40
C ALA A 110 6.17 2.18 23.26
N ILE A 111 4.89 2.37 23.58
CA ILE A 111 3.88 2.80 22.59
C ILE A 111 4.22 4.18 22.03
N LEU A 112 4.59 5.14 22.88
CA LEU A 112 4.97 6.49 22.43
C LEU A 112 6.25 6.49 21.58
N ALA A 113 7.22 5.63 21.90
CA ALA A 113 8.41 5.47 21.08
C ALA A 113 8.07 4.90 19.70
N ALA A 114 7.20 3.89 19.63
CA ALA A 114 6.73 3.34 18.36
C ALA A 114 5.94 4.38 17.55
N ASP A 115 5.02 5.12 18.18
CA ASP A 115 4.25 6.20 17.55
C ASP A 115 5.16 7.28 16.95
N ALA A 116 6.19 7.71 17.68
CA ALA A 116 7.15 8.69 17.20
C ALA A 116 7.93 8.18 15.96
N ILE A 117 8.41 6.93 15.99
CA ILE A 117 9.13 6.33 14.85
C ILE A 117 8.20 6.16 13.64
N VAL A 118 7.01 5.61 13.84
CA VAL A 118 6.05 5.37 12.75
C VAL A 118 5.58 6.68 12.15
N THR A 119 5.28 7.69 12.97
CA THR A 119 4.89 9.02 12.48
C THR A 119 6.00 9.65 11.67
N PHE A 120 7.26 9.57 12.13
CA PHE A 120 8.42 10.07 11.39
C PHE A 120 8.57 9.39 10.01
N LEU A 121 8.53 8.05 9.99
CA LEU A 121 8.64 7.27 8.75
C LEU A 121 7.47 7.54 7.81
N HIS A 122 6.25 7.64 8.34
CA HIS A 122 5.05 7.91 7.55
C HIS A 122 5.08 9.29 6.90
N GLN A 123 5.47 10.34 7.63
CA GLN A 123 5.62 11.68 7.04
C GLN A 123 6.69 11.70 5.96
N ALA A 124 7.82 11.02 6.19
CA ALA A 124 8.84 10.87 5.16
C ALA A 124 8.32 10.11 3.93
N TYR A 125 7.55 9.04 4.14
CA TYR A 125 6.90 8.26 3.06
C TYR A 125 5.95 9.10 2.21
N LEU A 126 5.14 9.97 2.81
CA LEU A 126 4.20 10.80 2.06
C LEU A 126 4.88 11.75 1.06
N GLU A 127 6.12 12.16 1.36
CA GLU A 127 6.93 13.05 0.51
C GLU A 127 7.72 12.31 -0.58
N VAL A 128 7.79 10.97 -0.54
CA VAL A 128 8.49 10.19 -1.56
C VAL A 128 7.66 10.14 -2.84
N GLN A 129 8.33 10.32 -3.98
CA GLN A 129 7.74 10.01 -5.29
C GLN A 129 7.71 8.49 -5.46
N LEU A 130 6.50 7.97 -5.65
CA LEU A 130 6.23 6.54 -5.74
C LEU A 130 6.36 6.07 -7.18
N ASP A 131 6.79 4.83 -7.36
CA ASP A 131 6.77 4.14 -8.65
C ASP A 131 5.45 3.36 -8.78
N PRO A 132 4.59 3.67 -9.77
CA PRO A 132 3.32 2.97 -9.97
C PRO A 132 3.48 1.47 -10.31
N ILE A 133 4.69 1.00 -10.68
CA ILE A 133 4.97 -0.42 -10.90
C ILE A 133 4.95 -1.21 -9.58
N ASN A 134 5.48 -0.60 -8.53
CA ASN A 134 5.72 -1.26 -7.24
C ASN A 134 4.75 -0.78 -6.14
N SER A 135 4.24 0.44 -6.27
CA SER A 135 3.33 1.04 -5.32
C SER A 135 1.87 0.67 -5.62
N ARG A 136 1.12 0.37 -4.55
CA ARG A 136 -0.32 0.04 -4.60
C ARG A 136 -1.18 1.18 -4.09
N GLU A 137 -0.66 2.40 -4.13
CA GLU A 137 -1.34 3.59 -3.63
C GLU A 137 -2.53 3.99 -4.50
N PRO A 138 -3.47 4.78 -3.97
CA PRO A 138 -4.60 5.28 -4.73
C PRO A 138 -4.17 6.08 -5.97
N TRP A 139 -5.03 6.11 -6.99
CA TRP A 139 -4.78 6.78 -8.27
C TRP A 139 -4.32 8.23 -8.09
N GLU A 140 -4.87 8.96 -7.12
CA GLU A 140 -4.57 10.37 -6.84
C GLU A 140 -3.09 10.63 -6.50
N ARG A 141 -2.36 9.61 -6.00
CA ARG A 141 -0.94 9.71 -5.67
C ARG A 141 -0.02 9.78 -6.89
N PHE A 142 -0.53 9.44 -8.08
CA PHE A 142 0.22 9.40 -9.34
C PHE A 142 -0.21 10.50 -10.31
N ALA A 143 -0.71 11.64 -9.80
CA ALA A 143 -1.30 12.70 -10.62
C ALA A 143 -0.43 13.16 -11.81
N ALA A 144 0.90 13.20 -11.67
CA ALA A 144 1.80 13.57 -12.76
C ALA A 144 1.86 12.49 -13.87
N ASP A 145 1.97 11.22 -13.49
CA ASP A 145 1.98 10.10 -14.44
C ASP A 145 0.60 9.91 -15.08
N ASN A 146 -0.48 10.09 -14.31
CA ASN A 146 -1.84 10.09 -14.82
C ASN A 146 -2.03 11.20 -15.86
N ALA A 147 -1.59 12.43 -15.57
CA ALA A 147 -1.68 13.54 -16.52
C ALA A 147 -0.85 13.28 -17.79
N LEU A 148 0.28 12.58 -17.68
CA LEU A 148 1.06 12.15 -18.85
C LEU A 148 0.27 11.13 -19.69
N ILE A 149 -0.35 10.13 -19.05
CA ILE A 149 -1.20 9.15 -19.73
C ILE A 149 -2.37 9.86 -20.41
N ASP A 150 -3.10 10.71 -19.70
CA ASP A 150 -4.27 11.43 -20.23
C ASP A 150 -3.92 12.36 -21.41
N ALA A 151 -2.68 12.88 -21.45
CA ALA A 151 -2.20 13.74 -22.53
C ALA A 151 -1.72 12.96 -23.77
N GLN A 152 -1.38 11.67 -23.62
CA GLN A 152 -0.63 10.91 -24.63
C GLN A 152 -1.37 9.65 -25.12
N VAL A 153 -2.27 9.11 -24.31
CA VAL A 153 -2.98 7.86 -24.60
C VAL A 153 -4.41 8.19 -25.04
N GLY A 154 -4.76 7.77 -26.25
CA GLY A 154 -6.12 7.88 -26.79
C GLY A 154 -6.99 6.68 -26.43
N LEU A 155 -8.31 6.81 -26.59
CA LEU A 155 -9.26 5.70 -26.47
C LEU A 155 -10.08 5.59 -27.76
N ALA A 156 -10.09 4.40 -28.35
CA ALA A 156 -11.00 4.03 -29.44
C ALA A 156 -11.91 2.88 -29.00
N VAL A 157 -13.11 2.85 -29.55
CA VAL A 157 -14.06 1.74 -29.35
C VAL A 157 -14.19 1.03 -30.67
N ASP A 158 -13.92 -0.27 -30.65
CA ASP A 158 -14.23 -1.15 -31.75
C ASP A 158 -15.49 -1.95 -31.42
N ALA A 159 -16.46 -1.86 -32.31
CA ALA A 159 -17.75 -2.51 -32.19
C ALA A 159 -18.03 -3.21 -33.52
N GLU A 160 -17.37 -4.34 -33.75
CA GLU A 160 -17.75 -5.25 -34.82
C GLU A 160 -19.07 -5.95 -34.46
N ASP A 161 -19.95 -6.09 -35.45
CA ASP A 161 -21.30 -6.66 -35.27
C ASP A 161 -21.23 -8.10 -34.76
N GLY A 162 -21.57 -8.30 -33.48
CA GLY A 162 -21.75 -9.61 -32.85
C GLY A 162 -20.85 -9.91 -31.65
N ASP A 163 -19.78 -9.15 -31.45
CA ASP A 163 -18.82 -9.34 -30.34
C ASP A 163 -18.96 -8.28 -29.23
N SER A 164 -18.39 -8.59 -28.05
CA SER A 164 -18.30 -7.60 -26.96
C SER A 164 -17.40 -6.45 -27.40
N PRO A 165 -17.78 -5.18 -27.13
CA PRO A 165 -17.00 -4.04 -27.58
C PRO A 165 -15.58 -4.10 -27.01
N ILE A 166 -14.59 -3.83 -27.86
CA ILE A 166 -13.18 -3.79 -27.47
C ILE A 166 -12.77 -2.34 -27.30
N LEU A 167 -12.36 -1.97 -26.10
CA LEU A 167 -11.72 -0.69 -25.84
C LEU A 167 -10.25 -0.79 -26.27
N ARG A 168 -9.79 0.09 -27.16
CA ARG A 168 -8.40 0.13 -27.63
C ARG A 168 -7.73 1.39 -27.09
N PHE A 169 -6.70 1.22 -26.25
CA PHE A 169 -5.87 2.33 -25.79
C PHE A 169 -4.76 2.58 -26.81
N LEU A 170 -4.74 3.79 -27.39
CA LEU A 170 -3.83 4.18 -28.46
C LEU A 170 -2.57 4.79 -27.86
N LEU A 171 -1.41 4.16 -28.06
CA LEU A 171 -0.13 4.63 -27.54
C LEU A 171 0.55 5.61 -28.51
N PRO A 172 1.45 6.50 -28.03
CA PRO A 172 2.15 7.49 -28.88
C PRO A 172 2.98 6.90 -30.05
N GLY A 173 3.28 5.60 -30.01
CA GLY A 173 4.02 4.89 -31.06
C GLY A 173 3.15 4.27 -32.16
N GLY A 174 1.83 4.38 -32.06
CA GLY A 174 0.88 3.69 -32.96
C GLY A 174 0.54 2.26 -32.54
N ASP A 175 1.13 1.77 -31.45
CA ASP A 175 0.73 0.51 -30.82
C ASP A 175 -0.64 0.65 -30.13
N GLU A 176 -1.39 -0.45 -30.09
CA GLU A 176 -2.70 -0.53 -29.46
C GLU A 176 -2.70 -1.53 -28.31
N LEU A 177 -3.26 -1.14 -27.16
CA LEU A 177 -3.48 -2.03 -26.03
C LEU A 177 -4.99 -2.35 -25.93
N PRO A 178 -5.45 -3.53 -26.36
CA PRO A 178 -6.85 -3.90 -26.31
C PRO A 178 -7.29 -4.31 -24.90
N LEU A 179 -8.46 -3.83 -24.49
CA LEU A 179 -9.17 -4.22 -23.28
C LEU A 179 -10.55 -4.73 -23.67
N ASN A 180 -10.74 -6.05 -23.52
CA ASN A 180 -12.05 -6.68 -23.68
C ASN A 180 -12.78 -6.65 -22.33
N ILE A 181 -13.87 -5.88 -22.26
CA ILE A 181 -14.70 -5.75 -21.06
C ILE A 181 -16.15 -5.54 -21.44
N GLU A 182 -17.06 -6.23 -20.76
CA GLU A 182 -18.49 -6.06 -20.97
C GLU A 182 -18.95 -4.67 -20.49
N VAL A 183 -19.83 -4.01 -21.26
CA VAL A 183 -20.37 -2.69 -20.91
C VAL A 183 -21.00 -2.69 -19.51
N SER A 184 -21.71 -3.76 -19.16
CA SER A 184 -22.32 -3.91 -17.83
C SER A 184 -21.28 -3.99 -16.71
N ARG A 185 -20.14 -4.64 -16.95
CA ARG A 185 -19.06 -4.79 -15.99
C ARG A 185 -18.30 -3.48 -15.78
N LEU A 186 -18.02 -2.76 -16.87
CA LEU A 186 -17.38 -1.44 -16.84
C LEU A 186 -18.20 -0.46 -15.99
N LEU A 187 -19.50 -0.33 -16.29
CA LEU A 187 -20.40 0.55 -15.55
C LEU A 187 -20.53 0.13 -14.09
N TYR A 188 -20.71 -1.17 -13.81
CA TYR A 188 -20.84 -1.65 -12.44
C TYR A 188 -19.62 -1.30 -11.56
N GLN A 189 -18.42 -1.34 -12.15
CA GLN A 189 -17.16 -1.11 -11.43
C GLN A 189 -16.80 0.36 -11.29
N LEU A 190 -17.12 1.20 -12.29
CA LEU A 190 -16.68 2.60 -12.34
C LEU A 190 -17.77 3.61 -11.94
N ASP A 191 -19.03 3.36 -12.31
CA ASP A 191 -20.14 4.29 -12.05
C ASP A 191 -21.46 3.54 -11.79
N ARG A 192 -21.77 3.39 -10.50
CA ARG A 192 -22.94 2.64 -10.05
C ARG A 192 -24.26 3.29 -10.46
N ASP A 193 -24.30 4.61 -10.56
CA ASP A 193 -25.52 5.33 -10.90
C ASP A 193 -25.79 5.21 -12.41
N ALA A 194 -24.76 5.38 -13.23
CA ALA A 194 -24.84 5.13 -14.67
C ALA A 194 -25.23 3.67 -15.00
N TYR A 195 -24.74 2.69 -14.21
CA TYR A 195 -25.18 1.30 -14.35
C TYR A 195 -26.69 1.13 -14.14
N VAL A 196 -27.25 1.77 -13.10
CA VAL A 196 -28.70 1.67 -12.79
C VAL A 196 -29.52 2.33 -13.89
N GLU A 197 -29.08 3.49 -14.39
CA GLU A 197 -29.73 4.17 -15.51
C GLU A 197 -29.73 3.31 -16.78
N ALA A 198 -28.57 2.77 -17.16
CA ALA A 198 -28.42 1.88 -18.31
C ALA A 198 -29.30 0.62 -18.18
N LEU A 199 -29.36 0.02 -16.98
CA LEU A 199 -30.21 -1.15 -16.72
C LEU A 199 -31.70 -0.82 -16.88
N ASN A 200 -32.14 0.33 -16.39
CA ASN A 200 -33.53 0.77 -16.53
C ASN A 200 -33.88 1.04 -18.00
N ALA A 201 -32.98 1.68 -18.75
CA ALA A 201 -33.15 1.89 -20.18
C ALA A 201 -33.22 0.57 -20.97
N ALA A 202 -32.32 -0.37 -20.69
CA ALA A 202 -32.28 -1.68 -21.35
C ALA A 202 -33.53 -2.52 -21.09
N ARG A 203 -34.11 -2.45 -19.89
CA ARG A 203 -35.39 -3.11 -19.56
C ARG A 203 -36.58 -2.56 -20.35
N GLY A 204 -36.51 -1.30 -20.79
CA GLY A 204 -37.52 -0.66 -21.63
C GLY A 204 -37.32 -0.90 -23.13
N ALA A 205 -36.21 -1.51 -23.54
CA ALA A 205 -35.90 -1.74 -24.94
C ALA A 205 -36.68 -2.94 -25.52
N PRO A 206 -37.16 -2.87 -26.78
CA PRO A 206 -37.73 -4.01 -27.45
C PRO A 206 -36.68 -5.12 -27.60
N ALA A 207 -37.10 -6.38 -27.44
CA ALA A 207 -36.21 -7.52 -27.61
C ALA A 207 -35.56 -7.49 -29.00
N PRO A 208 -34.26 -7.82 -29.11
CA PRO A 208 -33.59 -7.85 -30.40
C PRO A 208 -34.31 -8.83 -31.34
N VAL A 209 -34.65 -8.36 -32.54
CA VAL A 209 -35.25 -9.19 -33.58
C VAL A 209 -34.16 -10.12 -34.09
N VAL A 210 -34.13 -11.35 -33.58
CA VAL A 210 -33.26 -12.40 -34.12
C VAL A 210 -33.84 -12.80 -35.48
N GLU A 211 -33.21 -12.40 -36.58
CA GLU A 211 -33.58 -12.94 -37.88
C GLU A 211 -33.33 -14.45 -37.89
N PRO A 212 -34.31 -15.28 -38.29
CA PRO A 212 -34.13 -16.71 -38.31
C PRO A 212 -33.06 -17.06 -39.35
N VAL A 213 -32.02 -17.75 -38.89
CA VAL A 213 -31.01 -18.39 -39.73
C VAL A 213 -31.74 -19.28 -40.73
N LYS A 214 -31.72 -18.91 -42.01
CA LYS A 214 -32.21 -19.76 -43.09
C LYS A 214 -31.30 -20.96 -43.17
N GLU A 215 -31.74 -22.10 -42.64
CA GLU A 215 -31.14 -23.40 -42.96
C GLU A 215 -31.21 -23.59 -44.48
N GLN A 216 -30.06 -23.44 -45.15
CA GLN A 216 -29.88 -23.90 -46.52
C GLN A 216 -29.87 -25.43 -46.48
N GLY A 217 -30.97 -26.03 -46.94
CA GLY A 217 -31.00 -27.45 -47.26
C GLY A 217 -30.04 -27.76 -48.40
N GLU A 218 -29.13 -28.69 -48.17
CA GLU A 218 -28.28 -29.30 -49.20
C GLU A 218 -29.11 -30.28 -50.06
N PRO A 219 -28.96 -30.27 -51.40
CA PRO A 219 -29.31 -31.39 -52.27
C PRO A 219 -28.19 -32.44 -52.37
#